data_AF-A0A8H7V3T6-F1
#
_entry.id   AF-A0A8H7V3T6-F1
#
_cell.length_a   1.000
_cell.length_b   1.000
_cell.length_c   1.000
_cell.angle_alpha   90.00
_cell.angle_beta   90.00
_cell.angle_gamma   90.00
#
_symmetry.space_group_name_H-M   'P 1'
#
loop_
_entity.id
_entity.type
_entity.pdbx_description
1 polymer ?
#
loop_
_entity_poly.entity_id
_entity_poly.type
_entity_poly.pdbx_seq_one_letter_code
_entity_poly.pdbx_strand_id
1 'polypeptide(L)'
;MHNNNSWKLVSQMRVVPTHTNVHYLYLPTKARIPLGKLRTTFKKLGVNNGRLLDLHYSDHNIVAVLVHNDYVTEFEELLSKKGVKLNTTFDPCAASVIKDPKYANDTPEQRQQLAQSIHNQRVQKALVHIRGTAKFAVARFFAQKTWITKTQLDEVLSTDPYFAHSKDPEAEDIFITDDNTSESTTSDIEDMEEVPTSNDENSPSTNLTK
;
A
#
# COMPACT_ATOMS: atom_id res chain seq x y z
N MET A 1 8.21 54.64 17.19
CA MET A 1 7.90 53.34 17.81
C MET A 1 6.39 53.18 17.81
N HIS A 2 5.87 52.17 17.11
CA HIS A 2 4.68 51.37 17.44
C HIS A 2 4.19 50.62 16.18
N ASN A 3 4.35 49.30 16.27
CA ASN A 3 3.53 48.23 15.74
C ASN A 3 3.35 48.06 14.22
N ASN A 4 4.01 47.04 13.66
CA ASN A 4 3.63 46.42 12.39
C ASN A 4 3.96 44.91 12.43
N ASN A 5 3.05 44.11 12.97
CA ASN A 5 3.02 42.66 12.76
C ASN A 5 1.67 42.28 12.16
N SER A 6 1.51 42.52 10.86
CA SER A 6 0.44 41.95 10.05
C SER A 6 0.96 40.64 9.44
N TRP A 7 0.77 39.55 10.17
CA TRP A 7 1.02 38.21 9.67
C TRP A 7 -0.02 37.91 8.58
N LYS A 8 0.33 38.19 7.32
CA LYS A 8 -0.35 37.58 6.19
C LYS A 8 -0.05 36.08 6.24
N LEU A 9 -1.03 35.30 6.69
CA LEU A 9 -1.10 33.87 6.48
C LEU A 9 -1.20 33.61 4.97
N VAL A 10 -0.05 33.56 4.32
CA VAL A 10 0.07 32.89 3.02
C VAL A 10 -0.06 31.41 3.36
N SER A 11 -1.26 30.87 3.11
CA SER A 11 -1.49 29.43 3.08
C SER A 11 -0.52 28.84 2.05
N GLN A 12 0.63 28.37 2.53
CA GLN A 12 1.51 27.53 1.73
C GLN A 12 0.75 26.23 1.50
N MET A 13 0.04 26.18 0.38
CA MET A 13 -0.37 24.94 -0.24
C MET A 13 0.89 24.07 -0.31
N ARG A 14 0.97 23.04 0.54
CA ARG A 14 2.03 22.03 0.43
C ARG A 14 1.95 21.49 -0.99
N VAL A 15 2.86 21.92 -1.84
CA VAL A 15 3.16 21.21 -3.07
C VAL A 15 3.74 19.88 -2.61
N VAL A 16 2.88 18.87 -2.50
CA VAL A 16 3.29 17.49 -2.22
C VAL A 16 4.21 17.10 -3.38
N PRO A 17 5.46 16.69 -3.12
CA PRO A 17 6.38 16.33 -4.19
C PRO A 17 5.74 15.29 -5.11
N THR A 18 5.76 15.58 -6.42
CA THR A 18 5.15 14.80 -7.50
C THR A 18 5.90 13.51 -7.83
N HIS A 19 6.63 12.93 -6.87
CA HIS A 19 7.24 11.63 -7.04
C HIS A 19 6.17 10.59 -6.76
N THR A 20 5.68 9.96 -7.81
CA THR A 20 4.78 8.83 -7.69
C THR A 20 5.54 7.70 -7.02
N ASN A 21 5.13 7.31 -5.82
CA ASN A 21 5.81 6.26 -5.05
C ASN A 21 5.67 4.86 -5.68
N VAL A 22 5.04 4.73 -6.84
CA VAL A 22 4.75 3.45 -7.51
C VAL A 22 4.92 3.57 -9.03
N HIS A 23 5.29 2.45 -9.67
CA HIS A 23 5.57 2.37 -11.10
C HIS A 23 4.96 1.10 -11.70
N TYR A 24 4.34 1.24 -12.87
CA TYR A 24 4.06 0.09 -13.74
C TYR A 24 5.25 -0.17 -14.64
N LEU A 25 5.75 -1.41 -14.59
CA LEU A 25 6.80 -1.93 -15.46
C LEU A 25 6.19 -2.93 -16.42
N TYR A 26 6.50 -2.81 -17.71
CA TYR A 26 5.95 -3.66 -18.75
C TYR A 26 6.98 -4.67 -19.23
N LEU A 27 6.67 -5.96 -19.09
CA LEU A 27 7.56 -7.05 -19.44
C LEU A 27 7.03 -7.77 -20.68
N PRO A 28 7.80 -7.83 -21.77
CA PRO A 28 7.53 -8.72 -22.89
C PRO A 28 7.54 -10.18 -22.45
N THR A 29 6.53 -10.94 -22.87
CA THR A 29 6.43 -12.38 -22.66
C THR A 29 6.24 -13.08 -23.99
N LYS A 30 6.91 -14.24 -24.16
CA LYS A 30 6.77 -15.06 -25.38
C LYS A 30 5.37 -15.67 -25.53
N ALA A 31 4.74 -16.00 -24.42
CA ALA A 31 3.41 -16.59 -24.38
C ALA A 31 2.74 -16.27 -23.05
N ARG A 32 1.41 -16.22 -23.06
CA ARG A 32 0.61 -16.06 -21.87
C ARG A 32 0.62 -17.34 -21.04
N ILE A 33 1.07 -17.22 -19.80
CA ILE A 33 0.99 -18.27 -18.77
C ILE A 33 0.06 -17.84 -17.63
N PRO A 34 -0.57 -18.78 -16.90
CA PRO A 34 -1.38 -18.43 -15.73
C PRO A 34 -0.60 -17.56 -14.73
N LEU A 35 -1.27 -16.58 -14.11
CA LEU A 35 -0.62 -15.62 -13.20
C LEU A 35 0.07 -16.31 -12.01
N GLY A 36 -0.49 -17.41 -11.50
CA GLY A 36 0.17 -18.21 -10.46
C GLY A 36 1.51 -18.79 -10.91
N LYS A 37 1.58 -19.29 -12.15
CA LYS A 37 2.84 -19.78 -12.75
C LYS A 37 3.83 -18.65 -12.99
N LEU A 38 3.34 -17.47 -13.39
CA LEU A 38 4.17 -16.27 -13.54
C LEU A 38 4.76 -15.81 -12.19
N ARG A 39 3.97 -15.76 -11.13
CA ARG A 39 4.44 -15.47 -9.76
C ARG A 39 5.49 -16.48 -9.28
N THR A 40 5.27 -17.77 -9.54
CA THR A 40 6.26 -18.82 -9.26
C THR A 40 7.54 -18.62 -10.07
N THR A 41 7.43 -18.19 -11.32
CA THR A 41 8.59 -17.89 -12.18
C THR A 41 9.38 -16.71 -11.61
N PHE A 42 8.71 -15.61 -11.26
CA PHE A 42 9.33 -14.48 -10.58
C PHE A 42 10.02 -14.88 -9.27
N LYS A 43 9.38 -15.73 -8.45
CA LYS A 43 10.01 -16.25 -7.23
C LYS A 43 11.32 -16.99 -7.53
N LYS A 44 11.34 -17.82 -8.58
CA LYS A 44 12.56 -18.53 -9.05
C LYS A 44 13.63 -17.58 -9.60
N LEU A 45 13.25 -16.37 -10.03
CA LEU A 45 14.19 -15.32 -10.42
C LEU A 45 14.74 -14.53 -9.23
N GLY A 46 14.28 -14.79 -8.00
CA GLY A 46 14.66 -14.04 -6.81
C GLY A 46 13.78 -12.83 -6.53
N VAL A 47 12.71 -12.61 -7.31
CA VAL A 47 11.77 -11.50 -7.09
C VAL A 47 10.95 -11.77 -5.83
N ASN A 48 10.89 -10.77 -4.95
CA ASN A 48 10.02 -10.78 -3.79
C ASN A 48 8.57 -10.46 -4.22
N ASN A 49 7.74 -11.51 -4.30
CA ASN A 49 6.32 -11.38 -4.68
C ASN A 49 5.51 -10.47 -3.75
N GLY A 50 5.94 -10.27 -2.50
CA GLY A 50 5.28 -9.38 -1.55
C GLY A 50 5.48 -7.89 -1.86
N ARG A 51 6.53 -7.54 -2.63
CA ARG A 51 6.78 -6.17 -3.07
C ARG A 51 6.08 -5.84 -4.41
N LEU A 52 5.43 -6.83 -5.04
CA LEU A 52 4.61 -6.61 -6.23
C LEU A 52 3.19 -6.24 -5.78
N LEU A 53 2.80 -4.99 -6.04
CA LEU A 53 1.49 -4.45 -5.66
C LEU A 53 0.38 -5.03 -6.55
N ASP A 54 0.65 -5.19 -7.84
CA ASP A 54 -0.27 -5.76 -8.82
C ASP A 54 0.50 -6.49 -9.93
N LEU A 55 -0.15 -7.48 -10.53
CA LEU A 55 0.39 -8.27 -11.62
C LEU A 55 -0.73 -8.74 -12.55
N HIS A 56 -0.74 -8.23 -13.78
CA HIS A 56 -1.74 -8.61 -14.78
C HIS A 56 -1.18 -8.57 -16.20
N TYR A 57 -1.90 -9.16 -17.15
CA TYR A 57 -1.59 -9.03 -18.57
C TYR A 57 -2.29 -7.79 -19.14
N SER A 58 -1.52 -6.80 -19.59
CA SER A 58 -2.06 -5.60 -20.25
C SER A 58 -2.30 -5.80 -21.75
N ASP A 59 -1.55 -6.71 -22.36
CA ASP A 59 -1.75 -7.20 -23.73
C ASP A 59 -1.42 -8.71 -23.74
N HIS A 60 -1.64 -9.40 -24.87
CA HIS A 60 -1.37 -10.82 -25.04
C HIS A 60 0.05 -11.22 -24.62
N ASN A 61 1.02 -10.36 -24.96
CA ASN A 61 2.45 -10.61 -24.79
C ASN A 61 3.12 -9.58 -23.85
N ILE A 62 2.33 -8.82 -23.09
CA ILE A 62 2.86 -7.82 -22.15
C ILE A 62 2.25 -8.03 -20.78
N VAL A 63 3.11 -8.28 -19.81
CA VAL A 63 2.75 -8.30 -18.38
C VAL A 63 3.02 -6.92 -17.81
N ALA A 64 2.04 -6.33 -17.14
CA ALA A 64 2.24 -5.19 -16.28
C ALA A 64 2.47 -5.64 -14.85
N VAL A 65 3.52 -5.09 -14.24
CA VAL A 65 3.89 -5.32 -12.85
C VAL A 65 3.89 -3.97 -12.16
N LEU A 66 3.08 -3.81 -11.11
CA LEU A 66 3.09 -2.61 -10.29
C LEU A 66 4.02 -2.83 -9.10
N VAL A 67 4.99 -1.95 -8.92
CA VAL A 67 5.95 -2.00 -7.81
C VAL A 67 6.08 -0.63 -7.16
N HIS A 68 6.55 -0.60 -5.92
CA HIS A 68 6.95 0.64 -5.27
C HIS A 68 8.29 1.14 -5.83
N ASN A 69 8.51 2.45 -5.85
CA ASN A 69 9.69 3.08 -6.46
C ASN A 69 11.02 2.56 -5.89
N ASP A 70 11.07 2.27 -4.59
CA ASP A 70 12.24 1.70 -3.90
C ASP A 70 12.65 0.30 -4.39
N TYR A 71 11.76 -0.41 -5.08
CA TYR A 71 12.00 -1.77 -5.58
C TYR A 71 12.27 -1.81 -7.10
N VAL A 72 12.08 -0.70 -7.82
CA VAL A 72 12.23 -0.66 -9.28
C VAL A 72 13.63 -1.10 -9.71
N THR A 73 14.68 -0.50 -9.13
CA THR A 73 16.07 -0.81 -9.47
C THR A 73 16.42 -2.28 -9.21
N GLU A 74 16.07 -2.80 -8.03
CA GLU A 74 16.32 -4.21 -7.68
C GLU A 74 15.60 -5.16 -8.64
N PHE A 75 14.33 -4.86 -8.96
CA PHE A 75 13.53 -5.65 -9.88
C PHE A 75 14.12 -5.65 -11.30
N GLU A 76 14.55 -4.49 -11.81
CA GLU A 76 15.21 -4.35 -13.11
C GLU A 76 16.53 -5.12 -13.18
N GLU A 77 17.34 -5.10 -12.12
CA GLU A 77 18.57 -5.88 -12.04
C GLU A 77 18.30 -7.40 -12.09
N LEU A 78 17.30 -7.88 -11.35
CA LEU A 78 16.91 -9.29 -11.35
C LEU A 78 16.47 -9.76 -12.75
N LEU A 79 15.72 -8.93 -13.47
CA LEU A 79 15.31 -9.20 -14.85
C LEU A 79 16.50 -9.17 -15.81
N SER A 80 17.36 -8.17 -15.68
CA SER A 80 18.54 -7.98 -16.53
C SER A 80 19.53 -9.14 -16.41
N LYS A 81 19.73 -9.68 -15.20
CA LYS A 81 20.52 -10.90 -14.94
C LYS A 81 20.02 -12.13 -15.72
N LYS A 82 18.78 -12.11 -16.19
CA LYS A 82 18.15 -13.18 -16.98
C LYS A 82 17.90 -12.78 -18.44
N GLY A 83 18.44 -11.64 -18.86
CA GLY A 83 18.29 -11.12 -20.23
C GLY A 83 16.88 -10.61 -20.55
N VAL A 84 16.04 -10.37 -19.55
CA VAL A 84 14.70 -9.81 -19.75
C VAL A 84 14.80 -8.29 -19.77
N LYS A 85 14.44 -7.68 -20.90
CA LYS A 85 14.39 -6.23 -21.06
C LYS A 85 12.97 -5.72 -20.86
N LEU A 86 12.81 -4.62 -20.13
CA LEU A 86 11.54 -3.93 -20.00
C LEU A 86 11.14 -3.25 -21.31
N ASN A 87 9.83 -3.13 -21.54
CA ASN A 87 9.27 -2.34 -22.61
C ASN A 87 8.92 -0.94 -22.11
N THR A 88 9.75 0.04 -22.45
CA THR A 88 9.59 1.44 -22.02
C THR A 88 8.66 2.26 -22.91
N THR A 89 8.29 1.74 -24.09
CA THR A 89 7.46 2.46 -25.07
C THR A 89 6.01 1.97 -25.10
N PHE A 90 5.67 0.97 -24.29
CA PHE A 90 4.31 0.42 -24.25
C PHE A 90 3.34 1.38 -23.57
N ASP A 91 2.24 1.69 -24.27
CA ASP A 91 1.11 2.42 -23.71
C ASP A 91 -0.12 1.48 -23.62
N PRO A 92 -0.63 1.19 -22.41
CA PRO A 92 -1.79 0.33 -22.24
C PRO A 92 -3.09 0.92 -22.80
N CYS A 93 -3.13 2.23 -23.05
CA CYS A 93 -4.29 2.93 -23.58
C CYS A 93 -4.22 3.15 -25.09
N ALA A 94 -3.16 2.70 -25.77
CA ALA A 94 -3.01 2.87 -27.22
C ALA A 94 -3.97 1.98 -28.01
N ALA A 95 -4.46 2.48 -29.14
CA ALA A 95 -5.33 1.73 -30.07
C ALA A 95 -4.70 0.39 -30.52
N SER A 96 -3.37 0.32 -30.60
CA SER A 96 -2.61 -0.88 -31.01
C SER A 96 -2.72 -2.05 -30.03
N VAL A 97 -3.20 -1.83 -28.80
CA VAL A 97 -3.44 -2.89 -27.82
C VAL A 97 -4.66 -3.73 -28.23
N ILE A 98 -5.61 -3.16 -28.96
CA ILE A 98 -6.79 -3.88 -29.46
C ILE A 98 -6.45 -4.60 -30.76
N LYS A 99 -6.31 -5.93 -30.67
CA LYS A 99 -5.92 -6.81 -31.78
C LYS A 99 -7.00 -7.84 -32.17
N ASP A 100 -8.13 -7.83 -31.48
CA ASP A 100 -9.23 -8.74 -31.79
C ASP A 100 -9.82 -8.40 -33.18
N PRO A 101 -9.89 -9.38 -34.12
CA PRO A 101 -10.44 -9.18 -35.45
C PRO A 101 -11.84 -8.56 -35.45
N LYS A 102 -12.61 -8.73 -34.38
CA LYS A 102 -13.93 -8.09 -34.20
C LYS A 102 -13.88 -6.57 -34.36
N TYR A 103 -12.78 -5.92 -33.97
CA TYR A 103 -12.61 -4.47 -34.01
C TYR A 103 -11.68 -4.03 -35.15
N ALA A 104 -11.45 -4.88 -36.16
CA ALA A 104 -10.56 -4.57 -37.27
C ALA A 104 -11.06 -3.38 -38.13
N ASN A 105 -12.37 -3.18 -38.18
CA ASN A 105 -13.01 -2.11 -38.94
C ASN A 105 -13.23 -0.83 -38.13
N ASP A 106 -12.92 -0.84 -36.83
CA ASP A 106 -13.09 0.31 -35.95
C ASP A 106 -12.02 1.37 -36.24
N THR A 107 -12.38 2.64 -36.07
CA THR A 107 -11.41 3.73 -36.19
C THR A 107 -10.35 3.63 -35.08
N PRO A 108 -9.15 4.22 -35.27
CA PRO A 108 -8.15 4.27 -34.21
C PRO A 108 -8.69 4.87 -32.90
N GLU A 109 -9.56 5.88 -32.98
CA GLU A 109 -10.16 6.56 -31.83
C GLU A 109 -11.11 5.62 -31.05
N GLN A 110 -11.97 4.89 -31.77
CA GLN A 110 -12.86 3.89 -31.16
C GLN A 110 -12.07 2.80 -30.44
N ARG A 111 -11.01 2.30 -31.06
CA ARG A 111 -10.11 1.31 -30.45
C ARG A 111 -9.37 1.88 -29.24
N GLN A 112 -8.96 3.14 -29.29
CA GLN A 112 -8.31 3.81 -28.16
C GLN A 112 -9.27 3.96 -26.97
N GLN A 113 -10.51 4.37 -27.21
CA GLN A 113 -11.54 4.46 -26.17
C GLN A 113 -11.82 3.09 -25.55
N LEU A 114 -11.87 2.03 -26.35
CA LEU A 114 -12.01 0.66 -25.86
C LEU A 114 -10.78 0.24 -25.02
N ALA A 115 -9.57 0.54 -25.47
CA ALA A 115 -8.34 0.26 -24.72
C ALA A 115 -8.32 0.97 -23.36
N GLN A 116 -8.70 2.25 -23.33
CA GLN A 116 -8.85 3.04 -22.10
C GLN A 116 -9.88 2.43 -21.15
N SER A 117 -11.04 2.00 -21.65
CA SER A 117 -12.09 1.36 -20.86
C SER A 117 -11.60 0.03 -20.24
N ILE A 118 -10.97 -0.82 -21.05
CA ILE A 118 -10.38 -2.09 -20.57
C ILE A 118 -9.27 -1.82 -19.54
N HIS A 119 -8.42 -0.82 -19.78
CA HIS A 119 -7.37 -0.46 -18.84
C HIS A 119 -7.93 0.07 -17.53
N ASN A 120 -8.96 0.93 -17.57
CA ASN A 120 -9.69 1.42 -16.40
C ASN A 120 -10.23 0.25 -15.56
N GLN A 121 -10.85 -0.76 -16.18
CA GLN A 121 -11.32 -1.96 -15.48
C GLN A 121 -10.18 -2.73 -14.80
N ARG A 122 -9.01 -2.84 -15.44
CA ARG A 122 -7.84 -3.53 -14.87
C ARG A 122 -7.28 -2.80 -13.66
N VAL A 123 -7.12 -1.47 -13.75
CA VAL A 123 -6.58 -0.68 -12.64
C VAL A 123 -7.57 -0.60 -11.47
N GLN A 124 -8.88 -0.56 -11.72
CA GLN A 124 -9.88 -0.70 -10.66
C GLN A 124 -9.79 -2.06 -9.96
N LYS A 125 -9.64 -3.15 -10.74
CA LYS A 125 -9.44 -4.48 -10.17
C LYS A 125 -8.16 -4.57 -9.34
N ALA A 126 -7.09 -3.90 -9.77
CA ALA A 126 -5.86 -3.79 -8.99
C ALA A 126 -6.12 -3.09 -7.65
N LEU A 127 -6.87 -1.97 -7.64
CA LEU A 127 -7.22 -1.24 -6.42
C LEU A 127 -8.06 -2.06 -5.43
N VAL A 128 -8.90 -2.98 -5.92
CA VAL A 128 -9.64 -3.91 -5.04
C VAL A 128 -8.70 -4.91 -4.36
N HIS A 129 -7.62 -5.31 -5.01
CA HIS A 129 -6.69 -6.32 -4.49
C HIS A 129 -5.57 -5.73 -3.62
N ILE A 130 -5.10 -4.53 -3.92
CA ILE A 130 -4.03 -3.86 -3.18
C ILE A 130 -4.53 -3.53 -1.77
N ARG A 131 -3.78 -3.97 -0.76
CA ARG A 131 -4.12 -3.80 0.66
C ARG A 131 -3.34 -2.66 1.29
N GLY A 132 -3.86 -2.18 2.42
CA GLY A 132 -3.18 -1.20 3.28
C GLY A 132 -3.02 0.17 2.63
N THR A 133 -2.11 0.96 3.19
CA THR A 133 -1.88 2.37 2.80
C THR A 133 -1.37 2.53 1.37
N ALA A 134 -0.73 1.50 0.81
CA ALA A 134 -0.28 1.48 -0.59
C ALA A 134 -1.44 1.67 -1.58
N LYS A 135 -2.66 1.20 -1.25
CA LYS A 135 -3.86 1.36 -2.08
C LYS A 135 -4.13 2.82 -2.43
N PHE A 136 -4.04 3.71 -1.45
CA PHE A 136 -4.36 5.13 -1.62
C PHE A 136 -3.28 5.87 -2.41
N ALA A 137 -2.01 5.51 -2.22
CA ALA A 137 -0.91 6.02 -3.03
C ALA A 137 -1.07 5.60 -4.50
N VAL A 138 -1.42 4.34 -4.74
CA VAL A 138 -1.69 3.80 -6.08
C VAL A 138 -2.91 4.46 -6.72
N ALA A 139 -3.99 4.68 -5.97
CA ALA A 139 -5.18 5.36 -6.48
C ALA A 139 -4.86 6.78 -6.96
N ARG A 140 -4.11 7.54 -6.17
CA ARG A 140 -3.65 8.89 -6.57
C ARG A 140 -2.77 8.83 -7.82
N PHE A 141 -1.86 7.85 -7.91
CA PHE A 141 -1.06 7.62 -9.12
C PHE A 141 -1.93 7.35 -10.35
N PHE A 142 -2.93 6.48 -10.25
CA PHE A 142 -3.84 6.18 -11.37
C PHE A 142 -4.65 7.40 -11.80
N ALA A 143 -5.08 8.24 -10.86
CA ALA A 143 -5.79 9.48 -11.17
C ALA A 143 -4.88 10.50 -11.87
N GLN A 144 -3.62 10.64 -11.43
CA GLN A 144 -2.62 11.47 -12.11
C GLN A 144 -2.34 11.02 -13.55
N LYS A 145 -2.41 9.71 -13.80
CA LYS A 145 -2.31 9.14 -15.15
C LYS A 145 -3.61 9.22 -15.95
N THR A 146 -4.67 9.79 -15.41
CA THR A 146 -6.02 9.85 -16.00
C THR A 146 -6.61 8.47 -16.31
N TRP A 147 -6.13 7.42 -15.64
CA TRP A 147 -6.62 6.05 -15.84
C TRP A 147 -7.89 5.77 -15.03
N ILE A 148 -8.14 6.54 -13.98
CA ILE A 148 -9.39 6.53 -13.21
C ILE A 148 -9.97 7.94 -13.14
N THR A 149 -11.29 8.04 -12.98
CA THR A 149 -11.98 9.32 -12.82
C THR A 149 -11.81 9.87 -11.40
N LYS A 150 -12.10 11.15 -11.22
CA LYS A 150 -12.13 11.77 -9.88
C LYS A 150 -13.12 11.06 -8.95
N THR A 151 -14.30 10.71 -9.44
CA THR A 151 -15.31 9.97 -8.67
C THR A 151 -14.76 8.62 -8.18
N GLN A 152 -14.08 7.87 -9.06
CA GLN A 152 -13.46 6.58 -8.70
C GLN A 152 -12.33 6.76 -7.66
N LEU A 153 -11.57 7.85 -7.75
CA LEU A 153 -10.56 8.18 -6.75
C LEU A 153 -11.23 8.47 -5.39
N ASP A 154 -12.24 9.34 -5.37
CA ASP A 154 -12.93 9.76 -4.16
C ASP A 154 -13.60 8.56 -3.46
N GLU A 155 -14.21 7.64 -4.23
CA GLU A 155 -14.74 6.36 -3.73
C GLU A 155 -13.66 5.54 -3.02
N VAL A 156 -12.47 5.42 -3.61
CA VAL A 156 -11.37 4.66 -3.00
C VAL A 156 -10.85 5.35 -1.75
N LEU A 157 -10.68 6.67 -1.77
CA LEU A 157 -10.20 7.44 -0.61
C LEU A 157 -11.21 7.45 0.54
N SER A 158 -12.51 7.34 0.26
CA SER A 158 -13.55 7.21 1.31
C SER A 158 -13.40 5.94 2.15
N THR A 159 -12.68 4.94 1.65
CA THR A 159 -12.36 3.70 2.38
C THR A 159 -11.11 3.79 3.24
N ASP A 160 -10.43 4.94 3.27
CA ASP A 160 -9.22 5.14 4.08
C ASP A 160 -9.58 5.38 5.55
N PRO A 161 -9.22 4.45 6.47
CA PRO A 161 -9.54 4.59 7.89
C PRO A 161 -8.91 5.85 8.50
N TYR A 162 -7.77 6.32 7.97
CA TYR A 162 -7.11 7.53 8.47
C TYR A 162 -7.76 8.82 7.96
N PHE A 163 -8.46 8.80 6.81
CA PHE A 163 -9.28 9.93 6.37
C PHE A 163 -10.60 10.03 7.15
N ALA A 164 -11.13 8.91 7.63
CA ALA A 164 -12.32 8.89 8.47
C ALA A 164 -12.07 9.42 9.89
N HIS A 165 -10.83 9.26 10.40
CA HIS A 165 -10.44 9.61 11.78
C HIS A 165 -9.71 10.95 11.95
N SER A 166 -9.65 11.81 10.93
CA SER A 166 -9.04 13.16 11.07
C SER A 166 -9.84 14.14 11.95
N LYS A 167 -10.74 13.64 12.79
CA LYS A 167 -11.54 14.39 13.79
C LYS A 167 -11.33 13.87 15.21
N ASP A 168 -10.22 13.17 15.48
CA ASP A 168 -9.92 12.69 16.82
C ASP A 168 -9.02 13.69 17.57
N PRO A 169 -9.52 14.39 18.60
CA PRO A 169 -8.73 15.32 19.41
C PRO A 169 -7.70 14.64 20.34
N GLU A 170 -7.64 13.31 20.42
CA GLU A 170 -6.71 12.57 21.29
C GLU A 170 -5.31 12.33 20.70
N ALA A 171 -5.01 12.81 19.49
CA ALA A 171 -3.70 12.62 18.83
C ALA A 171 -2.54 13.44 19.45
N GLU A 172 -2.79 14.22 20.50
CA GLU A 172 -1.76 15.02 21.20
C GLU A 172 -0.78 14.15 22.01
N ASP A 173 -1.05 12.86 22.25
CA ASP A 173 -0.24 12.01 23.15
C ASP A 173 0.41 10.80 22.43
N ILE A 174 0.95 11.03 21.24
CA ILE A 174 1.66 10.00 20.45
C ILE A 174 3.17 9.99 20.73
N PHE A 175 3.70 11.10 21.25
CA PHE A 175 5.13 11.27 21.50
C PHE A 175 5.38 11.28 23.01
N ILE A 176 6.26 10.39 23.49
CA ILE A 176 6.78 10.49 24.87
C ILE A 176 7.55 11.81 24.96
N THR A 177 7.10 12.70 25.83
CA THR A 177 7.83 13.91 26.23
C THR A 177 8.58 13.63 27.52
N ASP A 178 9.72 14.30 27.70
CA ASP A 178 10.63 14.07 28.84
C ASP A 178 9.98 14.32 30.23
N ASP A 179 8.77 14.88 30.27
CA ASP A 179 8.01 15.23 31.47
C ASP A 179 7.29 14.03 32.13
N ASN A 180 7.30 12.84 31.52
CA ASN A 180 6.69 11.62 32.11
C ASN A 180 7.69 10.74 32.88
N THR A 181 8.82 11.33 33.31
CA THR A 181 9.84 10.66 34.14
C THR A 181 9.79 11.18 35.58
N SER A 182 8.79 10.75 36.34
CA SER A 182 8.76 10.84 37.82
C SER A 182 7.53 10.07 38.32
N GLU A 183 7.56 9.16 39.27
CA GLU A 183 8.57 8.57 40.14
C GLU A 183 7.95 7.22 40.57
N SER A 184 8.66 6.11 40.39
CA SER A 184 8.32 4.88 41.08
C SER A 184 9.02 4.94 42.44
N THR A 185 8.32 5.44 43.46
CA THR A 185 8.78 5.36 44.85
C THR A 185 7.95 4.33 45.60
N THR A 186 8.67 3.31 46.03
CA THR A 186 8.30 2.26 46.97
C THR A 186 8.30 2.80 48.40
N SER A 187 7.24 2.55 49.16
CA SER A 187 7.10 2.39 50.63
C SER A 187 5.68 2.85 51.00
N ASP A 188 4.87 2.12 51.76
CA ASP A 188 5.03 2.01 53.20
C ASP A 188 4.43 0.70 53.77
N ILE A 189 5.24 0.07 54.62
CA ILE A 189 4.95 -0.86 55.74
C ILE A 189 4.94 0.10 56.97
N GLU A 190 4.06 0.13 57.97
CA GLU A 190 3.48 -0.86 58.88
C GLU A 190 2.48 -0.09 59.80
N ASP A 191 1.43 -0.73 60.31
CA ASP A 191 1.07 -0.55 61.74
C ASP A 191 0.36 -1.80 62.27
N MET A 192 0.94 -2.39 63.31
CA MET A 192 0.44 -3.54 64.09
C MET A 192 -0.55 -3.04 65.15
N GLU A 193 -1.54 -3.81 65.62
CA GLU A 193 -1.54 -4.83 66.70
C GLU A 193 -3.07 -5.08 66.98
N GLU A 194 -3.63 -6.18 67.48
CA GLU A 194 -3.18 -7.34 68.25
C GLU A 194 -4.27 -8.45 68.17
N VAL A 195 -3.85 -9.69 68.45
CA VAL A 195 -4.51 -11.03 68.37
C VAL A 195 -5.39 -11.28 69.63
N PRO A 196 -5.91 -12.50 70.03
CA PRO A 196 -5.88 -13.89 69.52
C PRO A 196 -7.27 -14.59 69.51
N THR A 197 -7.49 -15.82 69.02
CA THR A 197 -7.17 -17.14 69.62
C THR A 197 -7.51 -18.28 68.62
N SER A 198 -6.55 -19.11 68.21
CA SER A 198 -6.26 -20.48 68.69
C SER A 198 -7.05 -21.65 68.05
N ASN A 199 -6.28 -22.65 67.55
CA ASN A 199 -6.55 -24.09 67.43
C ASN A 199 -7.25 -24.57 66.13
N ASP A 200 -6.89 -25.64 65.41
CA ASP A 200 -5.96 -26.76 65.62
C ASP A 200 -5.46 -27.33 64.27
N GLU A 201 -4.27 -27.93 64.34
CA GLU A 201 -3.75 -29.14 63.65
C GLU A 201 -4.43 -29.66 62.36
N ASN A 202 -3.67 -29.85 61.27
CA ASN A 202 -3.09 -31.16 60.89
C ASN A 202 -2.24 -31.08 59.60
N SER A 203 -1.22 -31.93 59.57
CA SER A 203 -0.11 -32.07 58.63
C SER A 203 -0.45 -32.83 57.32
N PRO A 204 0.50 -32.96 56.38
CA PRO A 204 0.26 -33.08 54.93
C PRO A 204 0.17 -34.53 54.44
N SER A 205 -0.36 -34.73 53.24
CA SER A 205 -0.15 -35.98 52.49
C SER A 205 -0.22 -35.81 50.98
N THR A 206 0.64 -36.59 50.35
CA THR A 206 1.14 -36.62 48.98
C THR A 206 0.28 -37.46 48.00
N ASN A 207 0.69 -37.39 46.71
CA ASN A 207 0.46 -38.31 45.57
C ASN A 207 -0.61 -37.85 44.56
N LEU A 208 -0.32 -37.59 43.27
CA LEU A 208 0.36 -38.33 42.18
C LEU A 208 -0.49 -39.49 41.58
N THR A 209 -0.71 -39.40 40.25
CA THR A 209 -1.28 -40.39 39.29
C THR A 209 -2.79 -40.68 39.43
N LYS A 210 -3.61 -40.71 38.37
CA LYS A 210 -3.41 -41.10 36.96
C LYS A 210 -4.51 -40.46 36.09
#